data_AF-A0A0Q6JF01-F1
#
_entry.id   AF-A0A0Q6JF01-F1
#
_cell.length_a   1.000
_cell.length_b   1.000
_cell.length_c   1.000
_cell.angle_alpha   90.00
_cell.angle_beta   90.00
_cell.angle_gamma   90.00
#
_symmetry.space_group_name_H-M   'P 1'
#
loop_
_entity.id
_entity.type
_entity.pdbx_description
1 polymer ?
#
loop_
_entity_poly.entity_id
_entity_poly.type
_entity_poly.pdbx_seq_one_letter_code
_entity_poly.pdbx_strand_id
1 'polypeptide(L)'
;MTDLTGNIVLGANQYGKAENRVVRIYRDTARHEIRDISVSSALRGDFSAAHLVGDQGAVLPTDTQKQTAYSYAKEKGLLHLESYGLDLARHFVDDVEPVTGARIELEEYAWERVTVDGRPHDHTWVRKGQETRVASVTVAGSGAEQKTWVTAGFKDLVILKSTGSEFAGFLEDSYTVLAPTHDRVMATSLEARWRYTTTDVAWDEVYAGVKAVMIEQFATLQSLALQQTLFAMGRAALEAFPFIAELRMSAPNKHHFLYDLDRFGVENNGEVFHADDRPYGLIQATVERDDAPDAGSAWRGYSVVG
;
A
#
# COMPACT_ATOMS: atom_id res chain seq x y z
N MET A 1 27.71 30.05 0.73
CA MET A 1 26.71 29.49 -0.18
C MET A 1 27.40 29.19 -1.49
N THR A 2 27.19 28.01 -2.05
CA THR A 2 27.69 27.69 -3.39
C THR A 2 26.57 28.04 -4.36
N ASP A 3 26.73 29.16 -5.06
CA ASP A 3 25.73 29.58 -6.04
C ASP A 3 25.81 28.66 -7.27
N LEU A 4 24.65 28.15 -7.69
CA LEU A 4 24.52 27.31 -8.87
C LEU A 4 24.20 28.20 -10.08
N THR A 5 25.05 28.18 -11.09
CA THR A 5 24.92 29.02 -12.31
C THR A 5 24.51 28.23 -13.56
N GLY A 6 24.09 26.97 -13.38
CA GLY A 6 23.68 26.11 -14.49
C GLY A 6 22.37 26.55 -15.13
N ASN A 7 22.16 26.18 -16.39
CA ASN A 7 20.87 26.36 -17.04
C ASN A 7 19.78 25.56 -16.33
N ILE A 8 18.57 26.12 -16.27
CA ILE A 8 17.40 25.43 -15.72
C ILE A 8 16.88 24.43 -16.75
N VAL A 9 16.77 23.16 -16.34
CA VAL A 9 16.33 22.05 -17.19
C VAL A 9 15.13 21.33 -16.57
N LEU A 10 14.25 20.79 -17.40
CA LEU A 10 13.15 19.95 -16.96
C LEU A 10 13.67 18.57 -16.53
N GLY A 11 13.39 18.17 -15.30
CA GLY A 11 13.72 16.86 -14.77
C GLY A 11 12.66 15.79 -15.07
N ALA A 12 12.66 14.72 -14.28
CA ALA A 12 11.62 13.71 -14.35
C ALA A 12 10.24 14.34 -14.08
N ASN A 13 9.29 14.08 -14.97
CA ASN A 13 7.93 14.59 -14.87
C ASN A 13 6.92 13.45 -15.08
N GLN A 14 5.71 13.69 -14.60
CA GLN A 14 4.52 12.87 -14.83
C GLN A 14 3.29 13.70 -14.50
N TYR A 15 2.15 13.35 -15.08
CA TYR A 15 0.88 14.02 -14.78
C TYR A 15 -0.29 13.04 -14.93
N GLY A 16 -1.44 13.37 -14.36
CA GLY A 16 -2.67 12.65 -14.65
C GLY A 16 -3.79 13.00 -13.69
N LYS A 17 -4.66 12.04 -13.39
CA LYS A 17 -5.82 12.28 -12.52
C LYS A 17 -5.75 11.41 -11.28
N ALA A 18 -5.77 12.04 -10.11
CA ALA A 18 -5.76 11.37 -8.82
C ALA A 18 -7.18 11.07 -8.32
N GLU A 19 -7.29 9.99 -7.55
CA GLU A 19 -8.40 9.72 -6.62
C GLU A 19 -9.80 9.66 -7.24
N ASN A 20 -9.91 9.13 -8.47
CA ASN A 20 -11.19 8.93 -9.11
C ASN A 20 -11.98 7.84 -8.38
N ARG A 21 -13.12 8.19 -7.78
CA ARG A 21 -14.00 7.25 -7.09
C ARG A 21 -14.87 6.46 -8.07
N VAL A 22 -14.59 5.18 -8.22
CA VAL A 22 -15.34 4.30 -9.14
C VAL A 22 -16.06 3.22 -8.34
N VAL A 23 -17.38 3.19 -8.44
CA VAL A 23 -18.21 2.10 -7.88
C VAL A 23 -18.84 1.32 -9.02
N ARG A 24 -18.54 0.03 -9.10
CA ARG A 24 -19.12 -0.90 -10.06
C ARG A 24 -20.07 -1.85 -9.36
N ILE A 25 -21.34 -1.81 -9.76
CA ILE A 25 -22.35 -2.82 -9.40
C ILE A 25 -22.51 -3.80 -10.56
N TYR A 26 -22.28 -5.09 -10.28
CA TYR A 26 -22.68 -6.19 -11.15
C TYR A 26 -24.08 -6.63 -10.77
N ARG A 27 -24.99 -6.66 -11.75
CA ARG A 27 -26.43 -6.86 -11.50
C ARG A 27 -27.07 -7.70 -12.61
N ASP A 28 -26.29 -8.61 -13.17
CA ASP A 28 -26.75 -9.55 -14.20
C ASP A 28 -27.66 -10.64 -13.60
N THR A 29 -27.65 -10.80 -12.27
CA THR A 29 -28.58 -11.63 -11.49
C THR A 29 -29.25 -10.79 -10.39
N ALA A 30 -30.28 -11.32 -9.73
CA ALA A 30 -30.93 -10.68 -8.58
C ALA A 30 -29.97 -10.47 -7.38
N ARG A 31 -28.92 -11.30 -7.28
CA ARG A 31 -27.85 -11.16 -6.32
C ARG A 31 -26.75 -10.29 -6.93
N HIS A 32 -26.74 -9.02 -6.55
CA HIS A 32 -25.80 -8.03 -7.06
C HIS A 32 -24.43 -8.20 -6.41
N GLU A 33 -23.34 -7.83 -7.08
CA GLU A 33 -22.00 -7.71 -6.48
C GLU A 33 -21.50 -6.26 -6.59
N ILE A 34 -20.62 -5.85 -5.67
CA ILE A 34 -20.07 -4.49 -5.60
C ILE A 34 -18.54 -4.51 -5.61
N ARG A 35 -17.96 -3.54 -6.33
CA ARG A 35 -16.58 -3.07 -6.16
C ARG A 35 -16.59 -1.57 -6.01
N ASP A 36 -15.86 -1.08 -5.04
CA ASP A 36 -15.73 0.34 -4.72
C ASP A 36 -14.24 0.63 -4.61
N ILE A 37 -13.74 1.53 -5.45
CA ILE A 37 -12.31 1.81 -5.57
C ILE A 37 -12.01 3.30 -5.70
N SER A 38 -10.78 3.67 -5.34
CA SER A 38 -10.11 4.89 -5.82
C SER A 38 -9.13 4.54 -6.92
N VAL A 39 -9.05 5.34 -7.99
CA VAL A 39 -8.13 5.16 -9.12
C VAL A 39 -7.33 6.42 -9.38
N SER A 40 -6.01 6.33 -9.30
CA SER A 40 -5.08 7.40 -9.68
C SER A 40 -4.23 6.96 -10.87
N SER A 41 -4.12 7.80 -11.91
CA SER A 41 -3.31 7.53 -13.10
C SER A 41 -2.24 8.60 -13.32
N ALA A 42 -0.99 8.19 -13.53
CA ALA A 42 0.12 9.08 -13.89
C ALA A 42 0.81 8.60 -15.17
N LEU A 43 0.92 9.50 -16.15
CA LEU A 43 1.52 9.26 -17.45
C LEU A 43 2.91 9.90 -17.54
N ARG A 44 3.81 9.23 -18.25
CA ARG A 44 5.19 9.63 -18.53
C ARG A 44 5.45 9.50 -20.03
N GLY A 45 6.20 10.44 -20.58
CA GLY A 45 6.44 10.58 -22.02
C GLY A 45 7.19 11.87 -22.31
N ASP A 46 7.32 12.22 -23.59
CA ASP A 46 7.83 13.54 -23.95
C ASP A 46 6.73 14.60 -23.81
N PHE A 47 6.73 15.26 -22.64
CA PHE A 47 5.86 16.39 -22.35
C PHE A 47 6.63 17.70 -22.22
N SER A 48 7.83 17.79 -22.83
CA SER A 48 8.72 18.95 -22.69
C SER A 48 8.07 20.22 -23.22
N ALA A 49 7.39 20.15 -24.37
CA ALA A 49 6.71 21.31 -24.97
C ALA A 49 5.62 21.89 -24.06
N ALA A 50 4.88 21.03 -23.34
CA ALA A 50 3.87 21.45 -22.38
C ALA A 50 4.45 22.26 -21.22
N HIS A 51 5.66 21.92 -20.76
CA HIS A 51 6.32 22.61 -19.65
C HIS A 51 7.10 23.85 -20.09
N LEU A 52 7.83 23.75 -21.20
CA LEU A 52 8.79 24.77 -21.62
C LEU A 52 8.16 25.92 -22.41
N VAL A 53 7.10 25.63 -23.17
CA VAL A 53 6.43 26.63 -24.04
C VAL A 53 4.89 26.61 -23.94
N GLY A 54 4.33 25.77 -23.07
CA GLY A 54 2.89 25.70 -22.82
C GLY A 54 2.08 24.95 -23.89
N ASP A 55 2.73 24.27 -24.84
CA ASP A 55 2.03 23.54 -25.90
C ASP A 55 1.42 22.23 -25.36
N GLN A 56 0.09 22.13 -25.44
CA GLN A 56 -0.68 21.00 -24.92
C GLN A 56 -0.94 19.90 -25.96
N GLY A 57 -0.38 19.99 -27.19
CA GLY A 57 -0.67 19.06 -28.28
C GLY A 57 -0.36 17.57 -27.98
N ALA A 58 0.58 17.31 -27.07
CA ALA A 58 0.95 15.97 -26.61
C ALA A 58 0.27 15.52 -25.31
N VAL A 59 -0.59 16.37 -24.71
CA VAL A 59 -1.15 16.15 -23.38
C VAL A 59 -2.53 15.51 -23.52
N LEU A 60 -2.65 14.22 -23.17
CA LEU A 60 -3.95 13.57 -22.95
C LEU A 60 -4.63 14.21 -21.73
N PRO A 61 -5.78 14.89 -21.88
CA PRO A 61 -6.41 15.60 -20.77
C PRO A 61 -6.61 14.69 -19.55
N THR A 62 -6.35 15.20 -18.35
CA THR A 62 -6.58 14.43 -17.11
C THR A 62 -8.04 14.03 -16.96
N ASP A 63 -8.96 14.83 -17.54
CA ASP A 63 -10.37 14.47 -17.63
C ASP A 63 -10.60 13.22 -18.49
N THR A 64 -9.91 13.08 -19.62
CA THR A 64 -9.98 11.88 -20.46
C THR A 64 -9.50 10.65 -19.69
N GLN A 65 -8.42 10.76 -18.91
CA GLN A 65 -7.94 9.65 -18.07
C GLN A 65 -9.00 9.19 -17.04
N LYS A 66 -9.71 10.13 -16.41
CA LYS A 66 -10.89 9.84 -15.56
C LYS A 66 -11.95 9.08 -16.36
N GLN A 67 -12.34 9.60 -17.53
CA GLN A 67 -13.37 8.95 -18.35
C GLN A 67 -12.96 7.52 -18.74
N THR A 68 -11.69 7.30 -19.09
CA THR A 68 -11.14 5.96 -19.36
C THR A 68 -11.31 5.03 -18.16
N ALA A 69 -11.00 5.48 -16.94
CA ALA A 69 -11.19 4.67 -15.73
C ALA A 69 -12.65 4.20 -15.57
N TYR A 70 -13.62 5.11 -15.70
CA TYR A 70 -15.04 4.76 -15.63
C TYR A 70 -15.48 3.82 -16.76
N SER A 71 -15.06 4.06 -18.00
CA SER A 71 -15.40 3.21 -19.13
C SER A 71 -14.83 1.81 -18.99
N TYR A 72 -13.56 1.68 -18.59
CA TYR A 72 -12.90 0.38 -18.42
C TYR A 72 -13.54 -0.46 -17.32
N ALA A 73 -14.05 0.17 -16.26
CA ALA A 73 -14.77 -0.56 -15.20
C ALA A 73 -16.03 -1.26 -15.72
N LYS A 74 -16.59 -0.80 -16.85
CA LYS A 74 -17.69 -1.45 -17.57
C LYS A 74 -17.22 -2.37 -18.68
N GLU A 75 -16.28 -1.95 -19.52
CA GLU A 75 -15.85 -2.67 -20.73
C GLU A 75 -14.97 -3.88 -20.44
N LYS A 76 -13.98 -3.72 -19.55
CA LYS A 76 -13.07 -4.79 -19.13
C LYS A 76 -13.56 -5.50 -17.88
N GLY A 77 -14.32 -4.78 -17.07
CA GLY A 77 -14.73 -5.21 -15.75
C GLY A 77 -13.70 -4.81 -14.70
N LEU A 78 -14.19 -4.69 -13.47
CA LEU A 78 -13.43 -4.46 -12.26
C LEU A 78 -13.64 -5.68 -11.36
N LEU A 79 -12.86 -6.75 -11.56
CA LEU A 79 -12.94 -7.97 -10.74
C LEU A 79 -11.85 -7.98 -9.66
N HIS A 80 -10.62 -7.72 -10.09
CA HIS A 80 -9.42 -7.58 -9.26
C HIS A 80 -8.77 -6.23 -9.54
N LEU A 81 -8.17 -5.60 -8.53
CA LEU A 81 -7.49 -4.32 -8.69
C LEU A 81 -6.36 -4.43 -9.72
N GLU A 82 -5.53 -5.46 -9.59
CA GLU A 82 -4.31 -5.67 -10.34
C GLU A 82 -4.60 -5.87 -11.83
N SER A 83 -5.57 -6.74 -12.18
CA SER A 83 -5.99 -6.93 -13.58
C SER A 83 -6.59 -5.66 -14.19
N TYR A 84 -7.42 -4.94 -13.45
CA TYR A 84 -8.01 -3.68 -13.91
C TYR A 84 -6.93 -2.59 -14.12
N GLY A 85 -5.96 -2.50 -13.20
CA GLY A 85 -4.81 -1.61 -13.32
C GLY A 85 -3.91 -1.96 -14.50
N LEU A 86 -3.72 -3.25 -14.79
CA LEU A 86 -2.99 -3.73 -15.97
C LEU A 86 -3.64 -3.29 -17.28
N ASP A 87 -4.97 -3.44 -17.39
CA ASP A 87 -5.70 -3.03 -18.59
C ASP A 87 -5.59 -1.51 -18.82
N LEU A 88 -5.74 -0.71 -17.77
CA LEU A 88 -5.56 0.75 -17.85
C LEU A 88 -4.13 1.14 -18.21
N ALA A 89 -3.14 0.58 -17.53
CA ALA A 89 -1.74 0.94 -17.74
C ALA A 89 -1.28 0.59 -19.17
N ARG A 90 -1.69 -0.57 -19.68
CA ARG A 90 -1.40 -0.99 -21.06
C ARG A 90 -2.09 -0.09 -22.06
N HIS A 91 -3.37 0.22 -21.90
CA HIS A 91 -4.08 1.16 -22.77
C HIS A 91 -3.34 2.48 -22.92
N PHE A 92 -2.92 3.09 -21.80
CA PHE A 92 -2.24 4.37 -21.88
C PHE A 92 -0.87 4.29 -22.55
N VAL A 93 -0.13 3.19 -22.40
CA VAL A 93 1.20 3.03 -23.02
C VAL A 93 1.12 2.59 -24.48
N ASP A 94 0.17 1.72 -24.80
CA ASP A 94 0.08 1.08 -26.11
C ASP A 94 -0.74 1.91 -27.10
N ASP A 95 -1.76 2.64 -26.64
CA ASP A 95 -2.74 3.32 -27.50
C ASP A 95 -2.62 4.85 -27.53
N VAL A 96 -1.81 5.46 -26.65
CA VAL A 96 -1.71 6.92 -26.50
C VAL A 96 -0.29 7.41 -26.73
N GLU A 97 0.05 7.74 -27.98
CA GLU A 97 1.28 8.49 -28.29
C GLU A 97 1.21 9.89 -27.62
N PRO A 98 2.24 10.41 -26.92
CA PRO A 98 3.63 9.95 -26.77
C PRO A 98 3.94 9.28 -25.40
N VAL A 99 2.96 8.60 -24.80
CA VAL A 99 3.12 8.00 -23.47
C VAL A 99 4.06 6.79 -23.56
N THR A 100 5.16 6.82 -22.82
CA THR A 100 6.14 5.73 -22.72
C THR A 100 6.09 5.03 -21.37
N GLY A 101 5.27 5.51 -20.44
CA GLY A 101 5.00 4.78 -19.21
C GLY A 101 3.77 5.29 -18.48
N ALA A 102 3.01 4.37 -17.90
CA ALA A 102 1.83 4.67 -17.09
C ALA A 102 1.98 4.01 -15.71
N ARG A 103 1.52 4.71 -14.68
CA ARG A 103 1.34 4.18 -13.33
C ARG A 103 -0.11 4.34 -12.92
N ILE A 104 -0.72 3.23 -12.49
CA ILE A 104 -2.07 3.18 -11.93
C ILE A 104 -1.95 2.79 -10.46
N GLU A 105 -2.47 3.61 -9.55
CA GLU A 105 -2.60 3.30 -8.13
C GLU A 105 -4.07 3.14 -7.77
N LEU A 106 -4.37 2.10 -6.98
CA LEU A 106 -5.72 1.63 -6.70
C LEU A 106 -5.92 1.41 -5.19
N GLU A 107 -7.08 1.80 -4.69
CA GLU A 107 -7.50 1.52 -3.30
C GLU A 107 -8.84 0.79 -3.23
N GLU A 108 -8.81 -0.35 -2.55
CA GLU A 108 -9.85 -1.24 -2.00
C GLU A 108 -10.75 -0.66 -0.91
N TYR A 109 -12.01 -0.43 -1.20
CA TYR A 109 -13.00 -0.02 -0.22
C TYR A 109 -14.02 -1.13 0.03
N ALA A 110 -13.71 -2.02 0.98
CA ALA A 110 -14.44 -3.26 1.19
C ALA A 110 -15.87 -3.07 1.72
N TRP A 111 -16.75 -3.99 1.33
CA TRP A 111 -18.16 -4.04 1.72
C TRP A 111 -18.52 -5.46 2.15
N GLU A 112 -19.43 -5.58 3.12
CA GLU A 112 -20.04 -6.87 3.48
C GLU A 112 -21.55 -6.79 3.45
N ARG A 113 -22.18 -7.90 3.08
CA ARG A 113 -23.63 -7.97 2.96
C ARG A 113 -24.27 -7.85 4.34
N VAL A 114 -25.34 -7.06 4.42
CA VAL A 114 -26.21 -7.06 5.59
C VAL A 114 -26.86 -8.45 5.71
N THR A 115 -26.91 -8.99 6.92
CA THR A 115 -27.59 -10.26 7.19
C THR A 115 -29.01 -9.99 7.70
N VAL A 116 -30.02 -10.57 7.05
CA VAL A 116 -31.44 -10.52 7.45
C VAL A 116 -31.92 -11.95 7.65
N ASP A 117 -32.50 -12.25 8.82
CA ASP A 117 -32.96 -13.59 9.20
C ASP A 117 -31.90 -14.69 9.00
N GLY A 118 -30.64 -14.36 9.34
CA GLY A 118 -29.50 -15.27 9.22
C GLY A 118 -28.99 -15.49 7.78
N ARG A 119 -29.51 -14.74 6.79
CA ARG A 119 -29.10 -14.85 5.38
C ARG A 119 -28.50 -13.54 4.86
N PRO A 120 -27.38 -13.57 4.12
CA PRO A 120 -26.84 -12.37 3.46
C PRO A 120 -27.83 -11.80 2.43
N HIS A 121 -28.07 -10.49 2.48
CA HIS A 121 -28.98 -9.79 1.57
C HIS A 121 -28.39 -9.69 0.15
N ASP A 122 -29.25 -9.73 -0.86
CA ASP A 122 -28.85 -9.81 -2.27
C ASP A 122 -28.23 -8.52 -2.82
N HIS A 123 -28.56 -7.37 -2.24
CA HIS A 123 -28.16 -6.06 -2.77
C HIS A 123 -28.07 -4.95 -1.70
N THR A 124 -27.73 -5.33 -0.47
CA THR A 124 -27.52 -4.37 0.63
C THR A 124 -26.26 -4.72 1.40
N TRP A 125 -25.41 -3.72 1.63
CA TRP A 125 -24.12 -3.87 2.26
C TRP A 125 -23.88 -2.79 3.31
N VAL A 126 -22.98 -3.10 4.25
CA VAL A 126 -22.36 -2.15 5.17
C VAL A 126 -20.85 -2.13 4.91
N ARG A 127 -20.21 -1.04 5.33
CA ARG A 127 -18.77 -0.87 5.15
C ARG A 127 -18.00 -1.93 5.93
N LYS A 128 -16.98 -2.53 5.31
CA LYS A 128 -16.06 -3.47 5.95
C LYS A 128 -14.62 -3.00 5.79
N GLY A 129 -13.75 -3.42 6.69
CA GLY A 129 -12.29 -3.34 6.52
C GLY A 129 -11.60 -3.01 7.82
N GLN A 130 -10.58 -3.80 8.17
CA GLN A 130 -9.61 -3.42 9.22
C GLN A 130 -8.47 -2.59 8.61
N GLU A 131 -8.42 -2.53 7.27
CA GLU A 131 -7.36 -1.99 6.43
C GLU A 131 -7.96 -1.52 5.10
N THR A 132 -7.20 -0.72 4.35
CA THR A 132 -7.48 -0.42 2.94
C THR A 132 -6.53 -1.27 2.08
N ARG A 133 -7.07 -2.18 1.25
CA ARG A 133 -6.27 -2.90 0.24
C ARG A 133 -5.78 -1.91 -0.80
N VAL A 134 -4.54 -2.07 -1.26
CA VAL A 134 -3.96 -1.24 -2.31
C VAL A 134 -3.31 -2.10 -3.38
N ALA A 135 -3.26 -1.58 -4.60
CA ALA A 135 -2.45 -2.13 -5.68
C ALA A 135 -1.83 -1.00 -6.50
N SER A 136 -0.67 -1.25 -7.10
CA SER A 136 -0.11 -0.36 -8.10
C SER A 136 0.41 -1.14 -9.29
N VAL A 137 0.10 -0.66 -10.50
CA VAL A 137 0.61 -1.21 -11.74
C VAL A 137 1.42 -0.15 -12.45
N THR A 138 2.64 -0.49 -12.85
CA THR A 138 3.47 0.34 -13.72
C THR A 138 3.75 -0.42 -15.01
N VAL A 139 3.46 0.19 -16.16
CA VAL A 139 3.92 -0.27 -17.47
C VAL A 139 4.86 0.80 -18.04
N ALA A 140 5.99 0.41 -18.61
CA ALA A 140 6.90 1.34 -19.27
C ALA A 140 7.67 0.69 -20.43
N GLY A 141 8.06 1.50 -21.41
CA GLY A 141 8.66 1.03 -22.66
C GLY A 141 7.61 0.60 -23.68
N SER A 142 8.07 0.22 -24.87
CA SER A 142 7.21 -0.17 -25.99
C SER A 142 7.76 -1.42 -26.68
N GLY A 143 6.87 -2.15 -27.36
CA GLY A 143 7.23 -3.37 -28.09
C GLY A 143 7.94 -4.40 -27.20
N ALA A 144 9.06 -4.93 -27.69
CA ALA A 144 9.82 -5.97 -27.00
C ALA A 144 10.52 -5.49 -25.71
N GLU A 145 10.74 -4.18 -25.55
CA GLU A 145 11.39 -3.60 -24.36
C GLU A 145 10.39 -3.19 -23.26
N GLN A 146 9.08 -3.41 -23.50
CA GLN A 146 8.06 -3.06 -22.53
C GLN A 146 8.18 -3.95 -21.27
N LYS A 147 8.14 -3.29 -20.11
CA LYS A 147 8.20 -3.93 -18.79
C LYS A 147 6.96 -3.58 -17.99
N THR A 148 6.52 -4.54 -17.19
CA THR A 148 5.37 -4.42 -16.29
C THR A 148 5.80 -4.74 -14.88
N TRP A 149 5.38 -3.91 -13.92
CA TRP A 149 5.56 -4.13 -12.50
C TRP A 149 4.20 -4.05 -11.80
N VAL A 150 3.92 -5.02 -10.94
CA VAL A 150 2.69 -5.05 -10.13
C VAL A 150 3.09 -5.13 -8.67
N THR A 151 2.53 -4.25 -7.85
CA THR A 151 2.57 -4.36 -6.39
C THR A 151 1.16 -4.49 -5.85
N ALA A 152 1.01 -5.24 -4.78
CA ALA A 152 -0.20 -5.29 -3.96
C ALA A 152 0.19 -4.99 -2.52
N GLY A 153 -0.81 -4.68 -1.69
CA GLY A 153 -0.54 -4.33 -0.32
C GLY A 153 -1.79 -3.93 0.45
N PHE A 154 -1.57 -3.41 1.64
CA PHE A 154 -2.58 -2.76 2.44
C PHE A 154 -1.97 -1.62 3.25
N LYS A 155 -2.81 -0.69 3.68
CA LYS A 155 -2.48 0.37 4.62
C LYS A 155 -3.54 0.45 5.72
N ASP A 156 -3.21 1.17 6.78
CA ASP A 156 -4.09 1.48 7.91
C ASP A 156 -4.53 0.26 8.75
N LEU A 157 -3.80 -0.87 8.65
CA LEU A 157 -4.12 -2.06 9.45
C LEU A 157 -3.63 -1.87 10.89
N VAL A 158 -4.55 -1.57 11.81
CA VAL A 158 -4.22 -1.45 13.23
C VAL A 158 -4.19 -2.82 13.91
N ILE A 159 -3.02 -3.22 14.39
CA ILE A 159 -2.81 -4.48 15.15
C ILE A 159 -2.09 -4.20 16.47
N LEU A 160 -2.41 -5.01 17.48
CA LEU A 160 -1.89 -4.87 18.85
C LEU A 160 -1.66 -6.25 19.46
N LYS A 161 -0.56 -6.40 20.20
CA LYS A 161 -0.39 -7.45 21.21
C LYS A 161 -0.19 -6.79 22.58
N SER A 162 -0.89 -7.31 23.59
CA SER A 162 -0.88 -6.74 24.95
C SER A 162 0.35 -7.15 25.78
N THR A 163 0.99 -8.25 25.39
CA THR A 163 2.20 -8.82 25.98
C THR A 163 2.99 -9.53 24.87
N GLY A 164 4.07 -10.22 25.22
CA GLY A 164 4.92 -10.94 24.27
C GLY A 164 5.74 -9.99 23.39
N SER A 165 6.07 -8.82 23.94
CA SER A 165 6.99 -7.85 23.36
C SER A 165 7.91 -7.29 24.42
N GLU A 166 9.17 -7.12 24.04
CA GLU A 166 10.26 -6.62 24.85
C GLU A 166 10.98 -5.49 24.11
N PHE A 167 11.79 -4.74 24.85
CA PHE A 167 12.79 -3.84 24.31
C PHE A 167 13.85 -3.57 25.35
N ALA A 168 15.01 -4.20 25.19
CA ALA A 168 16.13 -4.12 26.11
C ALA A 168 17.46 -4.28 25.35
N GLY A 169 18.58 -3.97 26.00
CA GLY A 169 19.93 -4.10 25.42
C GLY A 169 20.20 -3.13 24.26
N PHE A 170 19.46 -2.02 24.20
CA PHE A 170 19.70 -0.95 23.23
C PHE A 170 20.94 -0.13 23.58
N LEU A 171 21.44 0.62 22.60
CA LEU A 171 22.53 1.58 22.80
C LEU A 171 22.04 2.70 23.72
N GLU A 172 22.88 3.06 24.69
CA GLU A 172 22.62 4.17 25.61
C GLU A 172 23.63 5.30 25.38
N ASP A 173 23.14 6.53 25.45
CA ASP A 173 23.94 7.75 25.43
C ASP A 173 23.49 8.72 26.53
N SER A 174 24.04 9.94 26.55
CA SER A 174 23.72 10.96 27.55
C SER A 174 22.26 11.45 27.53
N TYR A 175 21.47 11.11 26.51
CA TYR A 175 20.06 11.51 26.35
C TYR A 175 19.10 10.34 26.54
N THR A 176 19.61 9.15 26.83
CA THR A 176 18.78 7.95 26.97
C THR A 176 18.16 7.88 28.37
N VAL A 177 16.84 8.10 28.44
CA VAL A 177 16.04 7.96 29.67
C VAL A 177 15.07 6.77 29.63
N LEU A 178 14.98 6.10 28.48
CA LEU A 178 14.10 4.95 28.29
C LEU A 178 14.59 3.79 29.16
N ALA A 179 13.71 3.26 30.01
CA ALA A 179 14.01 2.04 30.77
C ALA A 179 13.82 0.80 29.87
N PRO A 180 14.71 -0.22 29.99
CA PRO A 180 14.47 -1.49 29.33
C PRO A 180 13.20 -2.15 29.88
N THR A 181 12.49 -2.89 29.03
CA THR A 181 11.34 -3.69 29.43
C THR A 181 11.35 -5.06 28.79
N HIS A 182 10.87 -6.05 29.55
CA HIS A 182 10.69 -7.44 29.13
C HIS A 182 9.20 -7.82 29.00
N ASP A 183 8.30 -6.85 29.19
CA ASP A 183 6.89 -7.00 28.85
C ASP A 183 6.29 -5.62 28.54
N ARG A 184 5.70 -5.47 27.35
CA ARG A 184 5.02 -4.25 26.94
C ARG A 184 3.96 -4.54 25.90
N VAL A 185 3.02 -3.59 25.78
CA VAL A 185 2.15 -3.48 24.62
C VAL A 185 2.98 -3.12 23.39
N MET A 186 2.71 -3.79 22.27
CA MET A 186 3.20 -3.41 20.94
C MET A 186 2.01 -3.22 20.01
N ALA A 187 1.83 -2.00 19.54
CA ALA A 187 0.75 -1.64 18.63
C ALA A 187 1.29 -0.89 17.42
N THR A 188 0.69 -1.12 16.25
CA THR A 188 1.08 -0.42 15.02
C THR A 188 -0.10 -0.21 14.09
N SER A 189 0.01 0.80 13.22
CA SER A 189 -0.84 0.97 12.04
C SER A 189 -0.03 0.54 10.82
N LEU A 190 -0.05 -0.75 10.53
CA LEU A 190 0.83 -1.38 9.55
C LEU A 190 0.43 -0.99 8.12
N GLU A 191 1.42 -0.52 7.38
CA GLU A 191 1.41 -0.51 5.91
C GLU A 191 2.38 -1.58 5.41
N ALA A 192 1.92 -2.40 4.47
CA ALA A 192 2.72 -3.41 3.81
C ALA A 192 2.42 -3.42 2.31
N ARG A 193 3.46 -3.46 1.49
CA ARG A 193 3.36 -3.61 0.03
C ARG A 193 4.38 -4.61 -0.46
N TRP A 194 4.02 -5.44 -1.42
CA TRP A 194 4.90 -6.43 -1.99
C TRP A 194 4.85 -6.40 -3.51
N ARG A 195 5.97 -6.78 -4.15
CA ARG A 195 6.13 -6.79 -5.60
C ARG A 195 6.13 -8.22 -6.13
N TYR A 196 5.31 -8.45 -7.15
CA TYR A 196 5.26 -9.73 -7.85
C TYR A 196 6.33 -9.82 -8.93
N THR A 197 6.80 -11.05 -9.20
CA THR A 197 7.67 -11.36 -10.35
C THR A 197 6.89 -11.79 -11.59
N THR A 198 5.58 -12.00 -11.46
CA THR A 198 4.68 -12.45 -12.53
C THR A 198 3.33 -11.73 -12.45
N THR A 199 2.59 -11.75 -13.56
CA THR A 199 1.19 -11.28 -13.65
C THR A 199 0.17 -12.40 -13.67
N ASP A 200 0.61 -13.66 -13.66
CA ASP A 200 -0.24 -14.84 -13.52
C ASP A 200 -0.40 -15.19 -12.03
N VAL A 201 -1.34 -14.52 -11.38
CA VAL A 201 -1.53 -14.58 -9.92
C VAL A 201 -3.03 -14.63 -9.59
N ALA A 202 -3.42 -15.51 -8.68
CA ALA A 202 -4.74 -15.48 -8.04
C ALA A 202 -4.80 -14.32 -7.04
N TRP A 203 -4.95 -13.08 -7.53
CA TRP A 203 -4.72 -11.83 -6.78
C TRP A 203 -5.37 -11.79 -5.40
N ASP A 204 -6.67 -12.10 -5.32
CA ASP A 204 -7.45 -11.98 -4.08
C ASP A 204 -7.04 -13.05 -3.05
N GLU A 205 -6.78 -14.28 -3.50
CA GLU A 205 -6.34 -15.38 -2.64
C GLU A 205 -4.94 -15.12 -2.09
N VAL A 206 -4.03 -14.67 -2.95
CA VAL A 206 -2.67 -14.32 -2.55
C VAL A 206 -2.65 -13.14 -1.60
N TYR A 207 -3.45 -12.10 -1.86
CA TYR A 207 -3.59 -10.98 -0.94
C TYR A 207 -4.03 -11.44 0.46
N ALA A 208 -5.10 -12.26 0.52
CA ALA A 208 -5.61 -12.78 1.78
C ALA A 208 -4.56 -13.66 2.49
N GLY A 209 -3.85 -14.50 1.74
CA GLY A 209 -2.81 -15.38 2.26
C GLY A 209 -1.59 -14.64 2.80
N VAL A 210 -1.06 -13.65 2.06
CA VAL A 210 0.07 -12.82 2.52
C VAL A 210 -0.30 -12.09 3.81
N LYS A 211 -1.48 -11.44 3.85
CA LYS A 211 -1.96 -10.77 5.07
C LYS A 211 -2.08 -11.73 6.25
N ALA A 212 -2.67 -12.92 6.04
CA ALA A 212 -2.85 -13.90 7.10
C ALA A 212 -1.50 -14.36 7.69
N VAL A 213 -0.54 -14.73 6.84
CA VAL A 213 0.81 -15.16 7.28
C VAL A 213 1.51 -14.05 8.06
N MET A 214 1.44 -12.81 7.58
CA MET A 214 2.03 -11.67 8.29
C MET A 214 1.40 -11.47 9.68
N ILE A 215 0.06 -11.52 9.78
CA ILE A 215 -0.64 -11.34 11.06
C ILE A 215 -0.35 -12.50 12.01
N GLU A 216 -0.29 -13.73 11.51
CA GLU A 216 0.09 -14.90 12.31
C GLU A 216 1.48 -14.74 12.91
N GLN A 217 2.46 -14.29 12.11
CA GLN A 217 3.81 -14.01 12.61
C GLN A 217 3.82 -12.87 13.64
N PHE A 218 3.07 -11.79 13.39
CA PHE A 218 2.93 -10.73 14.38
C PHE A 218 2.35 -11.28 15.69
N ALA A 219 1.32 -12.13 15.65
CA ALA A 219 0.67 -12.64 16.84
C ALA A 219 1.56 -13.61 17.65
N THR A 220 2.22 -14.54 16.97
CA THR A 220 2.87 -15.70 17.60
C THR A 220 4.34 -15.48 17.97
N LEU A 221 5.04 -14.54 17.32
CA LEU A 221 6.45 -14.26 17.62
C LEU A 221 6.60 -13.52 18.96
N GLN A 222 7.44 -14.03 19.87
CA GLN A 222 7.98 -13.25 20.98
C GLN A 222 8.86 -12.14 20.42
N SER A 223 8.39 -10.89 20.53
CA SER A 223 9.02 -9.75 19.86
C SER A 223 10.11 -9.14 20.74
N LEU A 224 11.37 -9.24 20.35
CA LEU A 224 12.48 -8.54 21.03
C LEU A 224 12.66 -7.10 20.52
N ALA A 225 12.12 -6.83 19.33
CA ALA A 225 12.05 -5.50 18.72
C ALA A 225 11.00 -5.49 17.59
N LEU A 226 10.45 -4.31 17.27
CA LEU A 226 9.55 -4.17 16.13
C LEU A 226 10.28 -4.48 14.82
N GLN A 227 11.57 -4.12 14.69
CA GLN A 227 12.43 -4.48 13.57
C GLN A 227 12.48 -5.99 13.32
N GLN A 228 12.69 -6.79 14.37
CA GLN A 228 12.71 -8.25 14.29
C GLN A 228 11.35 -8.78 13.82
N THR A 229 10.28 -8.19 14.34
CA THR A 229 8.91 -8.58 14.00
C THR A 229 8.62 -8.33 12.53
N LEU A 230 8.96 -7.15 12.00
CA LEU A 230 8.79 -6.84 10.58
C LEU A 230 9.60 -7.80 9.69
N PHE A 231 10.85 -8.09 10.05
CA PHE A 231 11.65 -9.04 9.29
C PHE A 231 11.02 -10.43 9.27
N ALA A 232 10.55 -10.94 10.42
CA ALA A 232 9.90 -12.25 10.50
C ALA A 232 8.59 -12.31 9.69
N MET A 233 7.77 -11.26 9.75
CA MET A 233 6.55 -11.15 8.96
C MET A 233 6.84 -11.17 7.45
N GLY A 234 7.78 -10.34 7.00
CA GLY A 234 8.18 -10.28 5.59
C GLY A 234 8.79 -11.60 5.12
N ARG A 235 9.68 -12.20 5.93
CA ARG A 235 10.30 -13.49 5.64
C ARG A 235 9.25 -14.59 5.45
N ALA A 236 8.32 -14.74 6.39
CA ALA A 236 7.30 -15.78 6.30
C ALA A 236 6.40 -15.60 5.07
N ALA A 237 6.05 -14.35 4.73
CA ALA A 237 5.31 -14.06 3.50
C ALA A 237 6.11 -14.44 2.24
N LEU A 238 7.39 -14.09 2.15
CA LEU A 238 8.22 -14.51 1.01
C LEU A 238 8.38 -16.03 0.96
N GLU A 239 8.62 -16.72 2.07
CA GLU A 239 8.71 -18.18 2.09
C GLU A 239 7.41 -18.85 1.62
N ALA A 240 6.25 -18.32 2.00
CA ALA A 240 4.94 -18.84 1.58
C ALA A 240 4.58 -18.55 0.11
N PHE A 241 5.10 -17.45 -0.46
CA PHE A 241 4.76 -17.00 -1.81
C PHE A 241 6.02 -16.79 -2.68
N PRO A 242 6.52 -17.84 -3.35
CA PRO A 242 7.77 -17.82 -4.14
C PRO A 242 7.84 -16.75 -5.23
N PHE A 243 6.70 -16.36 -5.80
CA PHE A 243 6.60 -15.37 -6.88
C PHE A 243 6.49 -13.91 -6.39
N ILE A 244 6.74 -13.67 -5.10
CA ILE A 244 6.95 -12.34 -4.54
C ILE A 244 8.47 -12.11 -4.40
N ALA A 245 8.95 -10.99 -4.95
CA ALA A 245 10.36 -10.62 -4.98
C ALA A 245 10.82 -9.91 -3.70
N GLU A 246 10.02 -8.95 -3.24
CA GLU A 246 10.31 -8.11 -2.08
C GLU A 246 9.01 -7.62 -1.44
N LEU A 247 9.08 -7.30 -0.15
CA LEU A 247 7.99 -6.78 0.68
C LEU A 247 8.53 -5.61 1.52
N ARG A 248 7.89 -4.45 1.38
CA ARG A 248 8.20 -3.20 2.09
C ARG A 248 7.14 -2.92 3.14
N MET A 249 7.58 -2.57 4.34
CA MET A 249 6.71 -2.27 5.48
C MET A 249 7.05 -0.92 6.10
N SER A 250 5.99 -0.24 6.55
CA SER A 250 6.07 0.95 7.39
C SER A 250 5.18 0.72 8.60
N ALA A 251 5.78 0.76 9.79
CA ALA A 251 5.13 0.40 11.04
C ALA A 251 5.44 1.46 12.11
N PRO A 252 4.54 2.45 12.31
CA PRO A 252 4.64 3.34 13.45
C PRO A 252 4.39 2.53 14.73
N ASN A 253 5.26 2.68 15.73
CA ASN A 253 5.05 2.16 17.07
C ASN A 253 4.07 3.08 17.80
N LYS A 254 2.80 2.67 17.88
CA LYS A 254 1.74 3.41 18.54
C LYS A 254 1.86 3.21 20.05
N HIS A 255 2.47 4.17 20.73
CA HIS A 255 2.82 4.04 22.14
C HIS A 255 1.60 3.87 23.03
N HIS A 256 1.66 2.86 23.90
CA HIS A 256 0.74 2.64 25.01
C HIS A 256 1.57 2.67 26.28
N PHE A 257 1.64 3.84 26.91
CA PHE A 257 2.43 4.03 28.13
C PHE A 257 1.63 3.52 29.32
N LEU A 258 2.24 2.69 30.17
CA LEU A 258 1.63 2.28 31.42
C LEU A 258 1.34 3.53 32.26
N TYR A 259 0.09 3.73 32.64
CA TYR A 259 -0.30 4.96 33.31
C TYR A 259 0.13 4.95 34.77
N ASP A 260 0.81 6.01 35.21
CA ASP A 260 1.23 6.17 36.61
C ASP A 260 0.02 6.48 37.52
N LEU A 261 -0.39 5.45 38.24
CA LEU A 261 -1.47 5.48 39.24
C LEU A 261 -0.92 5.52 40.68
N ASP A 262 0.39 5.44 40.90
CA ASP A 262 1.01 5.39 42.22
C ASP A 262 0.72 6.66 43.04
N ARG A 263 0.63 7.81 42.35
CA ARG A 263 0.21 9.10 42.93
C ARG A 263 -1.19 9.10 43.56
N PHE A 264 -2.01 8.10 43.25
CA PHE A 264 -3.33 7.89 43.83
C PHE A 264 -3.37 6.71 44.82
N GLY A 265 -2.23 6.03 45.04
CA GLY A 265 -2.16 4.83 45.87
C GLY A 265 -2.84 3.61 45.25
N VAL A 266 -2.91 3.54 43.91
CA VAL A 266 -3.55 2.43 43.17
C VAL A 266 -2.49 1.70 42.34
N GLU A 267 -2.35 0.40 42.56
CA GLU A 267 -1.44 -0.47 41.81
C GLU A 267 -1.92 -0.66 40.35
N ASN A 268 -1.00 -0.61 39.38
CA ASN A 268 -1.28 -0.84 37.96
C ASN A 268 -0.47 -2.02 37.42
N ASN A 269 -1.09 -3.20 37.37
CA ASN A 269 -0.45 -4.47 36.98
C ASN A 269 -0.38 -4.68 35.46
N GLY A 270 -0.04 -3.63 34.70
CA GLY A 270 -0.02 -3.71 33.24
C GLY A 270 -1.40 -3.63 32.58
N GLU A 271 -2.34 -2.91 33.19
CA GLU A 271 -3.76 -2.95 32.82
C GLU A 271 -4.27 -1.63 32.24
N VAL A 272 -3.82 -0.50 32.78
CA VAL A 272 -4.26 0.84 32.38
C VAL A 272 -3.15 1.57 31.64
N PHE A 273 -3.40 1.95 30.39
CA PHE A 273 -2.43 2.62 29.52
C PHE A 273 -2.96 3.94 28.96
N HIS A 274 -2.06 4.90 28.75
CA HIS A 274 -2.29 6.06 27.88
C HIS A 274 -1.86 5.72 26.46
N ALA A 275 -2.81 5.67 25.53
CA ALA A 275 -2.56 5.48 24.10
C ALA A 275 -2.26 6.84 23.47
N ASP A 276 -0.99 7.10 23.19
CA ASP A 276 -0.53 8.39 22.70
C ASP A 276 -0.79 8.56 21.20
N ASP A 277 -1.14 9.76 20.75
CA ASP A 277 -1.30 10.04 19.32
C ASP A 277 0.06 10.29 18.65
N ARG A 278 0.86 11.16 19.26
CA ARG A 278 2.18 11.63 18.80
C ARG A 278 3.06 12.04 19.99
N PRO A 279 4.40 11.90 19.90
CA PRO A 279 5.14 11.33 18.77
C PRO A 279 5.02 9.80 18.72
N TYR A 280 5.52 9.19 17.65
CA TYR A 280 5.62 7.74 17.52
C TYR A 280 6.97 7.37 16.91
N GLY A 281 7.54 6.25 17.34
CA GLY A 281 8.65 5.64 16.61
C GLY A 281 8.17 5.20 15.22
N LEU A 282 8.94 5.40 14.17
CA LEU A 282 8.62 4.91 12.83
C LEU A 282 9.68 3.90 12.40
N ILE A 283 9.27 2.63 12.30
CA ILE A 283 10.16 1.56 11.89
C ILE A 283 9.76 1.14 10.48
N GLN A 284 10.74 1.03 9.59
CA GLN A 284 10.53 0.65 8.20
C GLN A 284 11.51 -0.45 7.82
N ALA A 285 11.07 -1.38 6.99
CA ALA A 285 11.90 -2.48 6.52
C ALA A 285 11.51 -2.92 5.12
N THR A 286 12.51 -3.29 4.32
CA THR A 286 12.33 -4.09 3.11
C THR A 286 12.89 -5.47 3.37
N VAL A 287 12.10 -6.51 3.13
CA VAL A 287 12.55 -7.90 3.11
C VAL A 287 12.50 -8.35 1.65
N GLU A 288 13.59 -8.87 1.13
CA GLU A 288 13.71 -9.24 -0.28
C GLU A 288 14.47 -10.55 -0.45
N ARG A 289 14.29 -11.19 -1.60
CA ARG A 289 15.14 -12.29 -2.03
C ARG A 289 16.45 -11.74 -2.55
N ASP A 290 17.55 -12.45 -2.30
CA ASP A 290 18.87 -12.11 -2.81
C ASP A 290 18.96 -12.20 -4.34
N ASP A 291 18.13 -13.05 -4.95
CA ASP A 291 17.97 -13.20 -6.39
C ASP A 291 16.83 -12.37 -7.01
N ALA A 292 16.23 -11.45 -6.25
CA ALA A 292 15.15 -10.62 -6.74
C ALA A 292 15.59 -9.78 -7.96
N PRO A 293 14.80 -9.78 -9.06
CA PRO A 293 15.10 -8.93 -10.20
C PRO A 293 14.98 -7.45 -9.81
N ASP A 294 15.73 -6.59 -10.51
CA ASP A 294 15.73 -5.13 -10.30
C ASP A 294 14.30 -4.57 -10.21
N ALA A 295 14.06 -3.77 -9.18
CA ALA A 295 12.72 -3.26 -8.88
C ALA A 295 12.20 -2.26 -9.93
N GLY A 296 13.08 -1.73 -10.78
CA GLY A 296 12.75 -0.81 -11.86
C GLY A 296 11.83 0.33 -11.41
N SER A 297 10.69 0.47 -12.09
CA SER A 297 9.69 1.50 -11.76
C SER A 297 8.55 1.00 -10.84
N ALA A 298 8.71 -0.13 -10.14
CA ALA A 298 7.65 -0.67 -9.28
C ALA A 298 7.30 0.29 -8.12
N TRP A 299 8.33 0.87 -7.49
CA TRP A 299 8.22 1.71 -6.30
C TRP A 299 8.24 3.21 -6.57
N ARG A 300 8.34 3.61 -7.84
CA ARG A 300 8.18 5.03 -8.22
C ARG A 300 6.72 5.39 -8.04
N GLY A 301 6.41 6.29 -7.10
CA GLY A 301 5.05 6.68 -6.74
C GLY A 301 4.33 7.56 -7.77
N TYR A 302 3.04 7.79 -7.53
CA TYR A 302 2.23 8.78 -8.25
C TYR A 302 2.70 10.22 -7.99
N SER A 303 3.17 10.52 -6.77
CA SER A 303 3.80 11.80 -6.40
C SER A 303 5.29 11.77 -6.73
N VAL A 304 5.81 12.86 -7.29
CA VAL A 304 7.26 13.07 -7.47
C VAL A 304 7.94 13.66 -6.23
N VAL A 305 7.16 14.08 -5.21
CA VAL A 305 7.65 14.73 -3.98
C VAL A 305 7.78 13.74 -2.80
N GLY A 306 7.45 12.47 -3.04
CA GLY A 306 7.21 11.51 -1.95
C GLY A 306 5.80 11.63 -1.40
#